data_AF-A0A3A4W5X2-F1
#
_entry.id   AF-A0A3A4W5X2-F1
#
_cell.length_a   1.000
_cell.length_b   1.000
_cell.length_c   1.000
_cell.angle_alpha   90.00
_cell.angle_beta   90.00
_cell.angle_gamma   90.00
#
_symmetry.space_group_name_H-M   'P 1'
#
loop_
_entity.id
_entity.type
_entity.pdbx_description
1 polymer ?
#
loop_
_entity_poly.entity_id
_entity_poly.type
_entity_poly.pdbx_seq_one_letter_code
_entity_poly.pdbx_strand_id
1 'polypeptide(L)'
;MERTQIYLTDREKKAVKSIARRLGKTQSEVIRTAVDRFIDRESTGNRLDALRRGRGLWKGRKDLPNFELVRQELDRTGGATSRS
;
A
#
# COMPACT_ATOMS: atom_id res chain seq x y z
N MET A 1 9.64 3.23 18.12
CA MET A 1 8.34 2.53 18.04
C MET A 1 7.64 2.76 19.36
N GLU A 2 6.37 3.16 19.34
CA GLU A 2 5.59 3.43 20.56
C GLU A 2 4.87 2.16 21.02
N ARG A 3 4.79 1.96 22.35
CA ARG A 3 4.10 0.80 22.93
C ARG A 3 2.61 1.10 23.03
N THR A 4 1.81 0.31 22.31
CA THR A 4 0.35 0.45 22.33
C THR A 4 -0.30 -0.83 22.86
N GLN A 5 -1.33 -0.67 23.68
CA GLN A 5 -2.21 -1.78 24.09
C GLN A 5 -3.37 -1.89 23.11
N ILE A 6 -3.63 -3.10 22.62
CA ILE A 6 -4.76 -3.41 21.74
C ILE A 6 -5.57 -4.56 22.32
N TYR A 7 -6.89 -4.49 22.17
CA TYR A 7 -7.77 -5.58 22.53
C TYR A 7 -7.87 -6.56 21.37
N LEU A 8 -7.76 -7.86 21.69
CA LEU A 8 -7.94 -8.96 20.76
C LEU A 8 -8.88 -9.95 21.41
N THR A 9 -9.76 -10.55 20.61
CA THR A 9 -10.50 -11.73 21.03
C THR A 9 -9.54 -12.89 21.31
N ASP A 10 -9.98 -13.87 22.09
CA ASP A 10 -9.20 -15.09 22.34
C ASP A 10 -8.84 -15.84 21.05
N ARG A 11 -9.74 -15.81 20.07
CA ARG A 11 -9.53 -16.42 18.76
C ARG A 11 -8.39 -15.73 18.00
N GLU A 12 -8.40 -14.41 17.94
CA GLU A 12 -7.36 -13.62 17.26
C GLU A 12 -6.00 -13.80 17.94
N LYS A 13 -5.96 -13.74 19.28
CA LYS A 13 -4.73 -13.97 20.05
C LYS A 13 -4.13 -15.35 19.77
N LYS A 14 -4.97 -16.40 19.74
CA LYS A 14 -4.54 -17.77 19.38
C LYS A 14 -4.02 -17.84 17.94
N ALA A 15 -4.69 -17.18 17.00
CA ALA A 15 -4.29 -17.14 15.60
C ALA A 15 -2.94 -16.44 15.42
N VAL A 16 -2.75 -15.26 16.01
CA VAL A 16 -1.48 -14.51 15.98
C VAL A 16 -0.35 -15.34 16.58
N LYS A 17 -0.57 -15.98 17.74
CA LYS A 17 0.43 -16.86 18.36
C LYS A 17 0.80 -18.04 17.46
N SER A 18 -0.17 -18.63 16.77
CA SER A 18 0.07 -19.75 15.84
C SER A 18 0.92 -19.31 14.64
N ILE A 19 0.56 -18.17 14.03
CA ILE A 19 1.29 -17.58 12.90
C ILE A 19 2.72 -17.21 13.31
N ALA A 20 2.89 -16.56 14.45
CA ALA A 20 4.18 -16.16 15.00
C ALA A 20 5.12 -17.37 15.13
N ARG A 21 4.65 -18.47 15.73
CA ARG A 21 5.41 -19.73 15.82
C ARG A 21 5.79 -20.29 14.46
N ARG A 22 4.82 -20.35 13.53
CA ARG A 22 5.05 -20.88 12.17
C ARG A 22 6.08 -20.06 11.39
N LEU A 23 6.19 -18.76 11.65
CA LEU A 23 7.10 -17.85 10.94
C LEU A 23 8.42 -17.60 11.70
N GLY A 24 8.62 -18.16 12.90
CA GLY A 24 9.78 -17.86 13.73
C GLY A 24 9.85 -16.40 14.18
N LYS A 25 8.70 -15.72 14.32
CA LYS A 25 8.58 -14.31 14.68
C LYS A 25 7.89 -14.12 16.02
N THR A 26 7.98 -12.91 16.58
CA THR A 26 7.18 -12.51 17.74
C THR A 26 5.74 -12.16 17.33
N GLN A 27 4.81 -12.22 18.29
CA GLN A 27 3.42 -11.80 18.05
C GLN A 27 3.33 -10.32 17.67
N SER A 28 4.16 -9.46 18.29
CA SER A 28 4.22 -8.04 17.99
C SER A 28 4.68 -7.75 16.56
N GLU A 29 5.60 -8.54 16.00
CA GLU A 29 5.99 -8.42 14.59
C GLU A 29 4.86 -8.83 13.66
N VAL A 30 4.15 -9.92 13.96
CA VAL A 30 3.00 -10.36 13.16
C VAL A 30 1.89 -9.30 13.15
N ILE A 31 1.53 -8.78 14.32
CA ILE A 31 0.51 -7.73 14.46
C ILE A 31 0.93 -6.49 13.68
N ARG A 32 2.17 -6.04 13.84
CA ARG A 32 2.68 -4.86 13.12
C ARG A 32 2.63 -5.05 11.61
N THR A 33 3.13 -6.18 11.09
CA THR A 33 3.07 -6.47 9.66
C THR A 33 1.64 -6.49 9.13
N ALA A 34 0.68 -6.98 9.93
CA ALA A 34 -0.73 -6.95 9.55
C ALA A 34 -1.29 -5.52 9.51
N VAL A 35 -0.96 -4.69 10.50
CA VAL A 35 -1.34 -3.27 10.56
C VAL A 35 -0.72 -2.49 9.40
N ASP A 36 0.57 -2.66 9.13
CA ASP A 36 1.28 -1.99 8.02
C ASP A 36 0.60 -2.33 6.69
N ARG A 37 0.34 -3.62 6.42
CA ARG A 37 -0.35 -4.06 5.20
C ARG A 37 -1.77 -3.52 5.08
N PHE A 38 -2.47 -3.40 6.20
CA PHE A 38 -3.80 -2.81 6.22
C PHE A 38 -3.73 -1.32 5.88
N ILE A 39 -2.82 -0.57 6.50
CA ILE A 39 -2.60 0.85 6.21
C ILE A 39 -2.22 1.04 4.74
N ASP A 40 -1.32 0.24 4.19
CA ASP A 40 -0.91 0.35 2.78
C ASP A 40 -2.10 0.12 1.83
N ARG A 41 -2.93 -0.89 2.14
CA ARG A 41 -4.13 -1.21 1.37
C ARG A 41 -5.12 -0.06 1.38
N GLU A 42 -5.43 0.48 2.56
CA GLU A 42 -6.39 1.58 2.71
C GLU A 42 -5.83 2.91 2.18
N SER A 43 -4.52 3.13 2.29
CA SER A 43 -3.84 4.30 1.75
C SER A 43 -3.79 4.32 0.22
N THR A 44 -3.96 3.16 -0.44
CA THR A 44 -4.04 3.10 -1.91
C THR A 44 -5.34 3.76 -2.42
N GLY A 45 -6.44 3.74 -1.65
CA GLY A 45 -7.61 4.57 -1.93
C GLY A 45 -7.30 6.07 -1.86
N ASN A 46 -6.40 6.45 -0.95
CA ASN A 46 -5.93 7.82 -0.77
C ASN A 46 -4.95 8.27 -1.88
N ARG A 47 -4.37 7.35 -2.66
CA ARG A 47 -3.54 7.71 -3.83
C ARG A 47 -4.39 8.36 -4.93
N LEU A 48 -5.59 7.85 -5.18
CA LEU A 48 -6.51 8.47 -6.13
C LEU A 48 -6.97 9.84 -5.64
N ASP A 49 -7.24 9.98 -4.33
CA ASP A 49 -7.62 11.26 -3.75
C ASP A 49 -6.45 12.26 -3.67
N ALA A 50 -5.22 11.81 -3.44
CA ALA A 50 -4.01 12.62 -3.56
C ALA A 50 -3.79 13.09 -5.01
N LEU A 51 -3.96 12.20 -5.99
CA LEU A 51 -3.92 12.57 -7.42
C LEU A 51 -5.04 13.54 -7.79
N ARG A 52 -6.25 13.38 -7.24
CA ARG A 52 -7.38 14.30 -7.45
C ARG A 52 -7.11 15.68 -6.82
N ARG A 53 -6.54 15.74 -5.62
CA ARG A 53 -6.10 16.99 -4.98
C ARG A 53 -5.01 17.68 -5.82
N GLY A 54 -4.09 16.91 -6.41
CA GLY A 54 -3.05 17.41 -7.32
C GLY A 54 -3.54 17.89 -8.70
N ARG A 55 -4.73 17.48 -9.15
CA ARG A 55 -5.29 17.84 -10.47
C ARG A 55 -5.39 19.35 -10.69
N GLY A 56 -5.67 20.13 -9.64
CA GLY A 56 -5.74 21.59 -9.71
C GLY A 56 -4.38 22.26 -9.95
N LEU A 57 -3.29 21.65 -9.48
CA LEU A 57 -1.93 22.20 -9.57
C LEU A 57 -1.31 22.08 -10.96
N TRP A 58 -1.79 21.16 -11.80
CA TRP A 58 -1.25 20.92 -13.15
C TRP A 58 -2.08 21.54 -14.27
N LYS A 59 -3.31 21.98 -13.98
CA LYS A 59 -4.27 22.50 -14.97
C LYS A 59 -3.80 23.79 -15.68
N GLY A 60 -2.84 24.52 -15.10
CA GLY A 60 -2.32 25.78 -15.65
C GLY A 60 -0.82 25.81 -15.94
N ARG A 61 -0.11 24.69 -15.79
CA ARG A 61 1.34 24.63 -16.05
C ARG A 61 1.60 24.42 -17.55
N LYS A 62 2.38 25.31 -18.14
CA LYS A 62 2.76 25.29 -19.57
C LYS A 62 4.06 24.52 -19.84
N ASP A 63 4.74 24.10 -18.78
CA ASP A 63 6.03 23.42 -18.78
C ASP A 63 5.91 21.89 -18.59
N LEU A 64 4.68 21.37 -18.68
CA LEU A 64 4.43 19.93 -18.56
C LEU A 64 4.71 19.23 -19.90
N PRO A 65 5.27 18.01 -19.85
CA PRO A 65 5.53 17.22 -21.05
C PRO A 65 4.23 16.79 -21.74
N ASN A 66 4.31 16.45 -23.02
CA ASN A 66 3.16 15.90 -23.74
C ASN A 66 2.74 14.56 -23.10
N PHE A 67 1.61 14.58 -22.38
CA PHE A 67 1.09 13.44 -21.64
C PHE A 67 0.72 12.25 -22.52
N GLU A 68 0.43 12.45 -23.81
CA GLU A 68 0.17 11.35 -24.74
C GLU A 68 1.44 10.53 -25.01
N LEU A 69 2.58 11.20 -25.18
CA LEU A 69 3.87 10.54 -25.39
C LEU A 69 4.31 9.78 -24.13
N VAL A 70 4.15 10.40 -22.96
CA VAL A 70 4.43 9.76 -21.66
C VAL A 70 3.53 8.54 -21.45
N ARG A 71 2.25 8.61 -21.85
CA ARG A 71 1.34 7.46 -21.76
C ARG A 71 1.73 6.34 -22.72
N GLN A 72 2.07 6.65 -23.96
CA GLN A 72 2.54 5.63 -24.93
C GLN A 72 3.81 4.91 -24.46
N GLU A 73 4.76 5.62 -23.83
CA GLU A 73 5.98 4.98 -23.28
C GLU A 73 5.68 4.07 -22.09
N LEU A 74 4.76 4.46 -21.21
CA LEU A 74 4.35 3.65 -20.06
C LEU A 74 3.53 2.43 -20.50
N ASP A 75 2.66 2.56 -21.50
CA ASP A 75 1.91 1.44 -22.07
C ASP A 75 2.85 0.46 -22.80
N ARG A 76 3.91 0.98 -23.45
CA ARG A 76 4.97 0.17 -24.08
C ARG A 76 5.80 -0.61 -23.05
N THR A 77 6.07 -0.04 -21.88
CA THR A 77 6.88 -0.68 -20.82
C THR A 77 6.04 -1.55 -19.87
N GLY A 78 4.75 -1.28 -19.72
CA GLY A 78 3.81 -2.04 -18.87
C GLY A 78 3.33 -3.38 -19.45
N GLY A 79 3.60 -3.66 -20.73
CA GLY A 79 3.21 -4.90 -21.41
C GLY A 79 4.14 -6.12 -21.19
N ALA A 80 5.28 -5.95 -20.53
CA ALA A 80 6.29 -7.00 -20.37
C ALA A 80 6.14 -7.85 -19.08
N THR A 81 5.02 -7.76 -18.38
CA THR A 81 4.76 -8.62 -17.19
C THR A 81 3.36 -9.24 -17.20
N SER A 82 2.91 -9.67 -18.38
CA SER A 82 1.88 -10.70 -18.48
C SER A 82 2.19 -11.58 -19.69
N ARG A 83 2.93 -12.67 -19.46
CA ARG A 83 2.75 -13.97 -20.11
C ARG A 83 3.80 -14.98 -19.60
N SER A 84 3.25 -16.09 -19.08
CA SER A 84 3.83 -17.41 -18.79
C SER A 84 4.79 -17.55 -17.61
#